data_AF-A0A6P5S0Q3-F1
#
_entry.id   AF-A0A6P5S0Q3-F1
#
_cell.length_a   1.000
_cell.length_b   1.000
_cell.length_c   1.000
_cell.angle_alpha   90.00
_cell.angle_beta   90.00
_cell.angle_gamma   90.00
#
_symmetry.space_group_name_H-M   'P 1'
#
loop_
_entity.id
_entity.type
_entity.pdbx_description
1 polymer ?
#
loop_
_entity_poly.entity_id
_entity_poly.type
_entity_poly.pdbx_seq_one_letter_code
_entity_poly.pdbx_strand_id
1 'polypeptide(L)'
;MAPNEFAPCTLSQMLGKTDPWQNNRVQDVYQKIIRSIIKSIVRLELKGIMRGPLDVDNIQIDENYEANIPIAANPETVLRSYRQEFVLLMEAILGKNHRRTVELSHFFNMIRCEREWYRFEQIIYHPLLRSPTERFHYYIDGLKHLQYVQCAENKNIKDLFTIRWNEKVDIKGAVGGLEGFHGVLTEREYEDNVWGALEFSSNACLDVNDHLFNQEYLTQNEMEEKLSSFFPKLLLQLYTFLIELYTHVDLREHIKEEEEET
;
A
#
# COMPACT_ATOMS: atom_id res chain seq x y z
N MET A 1 -17.27 -31.97 -13.76
CA MET A 1 -16.03 -31.37 -13.24
C MET A 1 -16.06 -31.57 -11.73
N ALA A 2 -15.12 -32.34 -11.18
CA ALA A 2 -15.02 -32.48 -9.73
C ALA A 2 -14.66 -31.12 -9.12
N PRO A 3 -15.23 -30.72 -7.98
CA PRO A 3 -14.73 -29.58 -7.25
C PRO A 3 -13.29 -29.93 -6.85
N ASN A 4 -12.34 -29.07 -7.21
CA ASN A 4 -10.99 -29.15 -6.65
C ASN A 4 -11.15 -28.95 -5.13
N GLU A 5 -11.13 -30.03 -4.36
CA GLU A 5 -11.07 -29.97 -2.90
C GLU A 5 -9.77 -29.26 -2.53
N PHE A 6 -9.87 -27.98 -2.18
CA PHE A 6 -8.76 -27.28 -1.57
C PHE A 6 -8.59 -27.84 -0.16
N ALA A 7 -7.63 -28.75 0.00
CA ALA A 7 -7.24 -29.20 1.32
C ALA A 7 -6.56 -28.03 2.06
N PRO A 8 -7.01 -27.68 3.29
CA PRO A 8 -6.32 -26.69 4.12
C PRO A 8 -4.84 -27.03 4.18
N CYS A 9 -3.99 -26.02 3.99
CA CYS A 9 -2.54 -26.20 3.93
C CYS A 9 -1.84 -25.15 4.78
N THR A 10 -0.61 -25.45 5.17
CA THR A 10 0.20 -24.48 5.92
C THR A 10 0.70 -23.38 4.99
N LEU A 11 0.97 -22.21 5.53
CA LEU A 11 1.58 -21.11 4.77
C LEU A 11 2.94 -21.53 4.17
N SER A 12 3.71 -22.34 4.90
CA SER A 12 4.96 -22.96 4.43
C SER A 12 4.74 -23.83 3.19
N GLN A 13 3.70 -24.66 3.17
CA GLN A 13 3.32 -25.46 2.00
C GLN A 13 2.91 -24.60 0.80
N MET A 14 2.28 -23.44 1.02
CA MET A 14 1.98 -22.50 -0.07
C MET A 14 3.24 -21.84 -0.62
N LEU A 15 4.13 -21.35 0.25
CA LEU A 15 5.42 -20.76 -0.13
C LEU A 15 6.32 -21.75 -0.90
N GLY A 16 6.20 -23.05 -0.61
CA GLY A 16 6.91 -24.09 -1.37
C GLY A 16 6.35 -24.36 -2.78
N LYS A 17 5.14 -23.90 -3.10
CA LYS A 17 4.47 -24.15 -4.39
C LYS A 17 4.56 -22.98 -5.36
N THR A 18 4.53 -21.75 -4.86
CA THR A 18 4.46 -20.53 -5.69
C THR A 18 5.38 -19.44 -5.15
N ASP A 19 5.96 -18.64 -6.04
CA ASP A 19 6.72 -17.45 -5.66
C ASP A 19 5.72 -16.36 -5.19
N PRO A 20 5.92 -15.71 -4.03
CA PRO A 20 5.12 -14.57 -3.62
C PRO A 20 5.20 -13.35 -4.54
N TRP A 21 6.16 -13.33 -5.46
CA TRP A 21 6.39 -12.22 -6.38
C TRP A 21 6.07 -12.58 -7.84
N GLN A 22 5.57 -11.60 -8.57
CA GLN A 22 5.45 -11.62 -10.02
C GLN A 22 5.72 -10.21 -10.54
N ASN A 23 6.69 -10.05 -11.45
CA ASN A 23 7.06 -8.74 -12.04
C ASN A 23 7.28 -7.62 -11.00
N ASN A 24 7.97 -7.94 -9.90
CA ASN A 24 8.19 -7.02 -8.76
C ASN A 24 6.92 -6.55 -8.03
N ARG A 25 5.78 -7.22 -8.25
CA ARG A 25 4.56 -7.08 -7.43
C ARG A 25 4.39 -8.30 -6.54
N VAL A 26 3.79 -8.09 -5.37
CA VAL A 26 3.31 -9.20 -4.54
C VAL A 26 2.08 -9.76 -5.20
N GLN A 27 2.04 -11.08 -5.42
CA GLN A 27 0.89 -11.71 -6.07
C GLN A 27 -0.37 -11.60 -5.20
N ASP A 28 -1.53 -11.47 -5.84
CA ASP A 28 -2.84 -11.26 -5.21
C ASP A 28 -3.14 -12.28 -4.09
N VAL A 29 -2.75 -13.54 -4.29
CA VAL A 29 -2.94 -14.60 -3.28
C VAL A 29 -2.19 -14.26 -1.99
N TYR A 30 -0.93 -13.83 -2.09
CA TYR A 30 -0.14 -13.46 -0.91
C TYR A 30 -0.56 -12.13 -0.32
N GLN A 31 -1.02 -11.17 -1.14
CA GLN A 31 -1.65 -9.95 -0.63
C GLN A 31 -2.88 -10.27 0.25
N LYS A 32 -3.74 -11.20 -0.20
CA LYS A 32 -4.92 -11.66 0.56
C LYS A 32 -4.51 -12.35 1.85
N ILE A 33 -3.56 -13.28 1.80
CA ILE A 33 -3.05 -13.99 2.98
C ILE A 33 -2.48 -13.03 4.01
N ILE A 34 -1.60 -12.10 3.59
CA ILE A 34 -0.99 -11.11 4.49
C ILE A 34 -2.07 -10.23 5.12
N ARG A 35 -3.05 -9.76 4.34
CA ARG A 35 -4.18 -8.99 4.87
C ARG A 35 -5.02 -9.80 5.85
N SER A 36 -5.25 -11.08 5.61
CA SER A 36 -5.96 -11.96 6.55
C SER A 36 -5.18 -12.14 7.85
N ILE A 37 -3.86 -12.35 7.79
CA ILE A 37 -2.98 -12.40 8.98
C ILE A 37 -3.11 -11.11 9.78
N ILE A 38 -3.03 -9.94 9.13
CA ILE A 38 -3.18 -8.65 9.80
C ILE A 38 -4.56 -8.55 10.49
N LYS A 39 -5.65 -8.92 9.81
CA LYS A 39 -7.00 -8.93 10.43
C LYS A 39 -7.07 -9.84 11.65
N SER A 40 -6.44 -11.01 11.58
CA SER A 40 -6.39 -11.97 12.69
C SER A 40 -5.60 -11.41 13.88
N ILE A 41 -4.48 -10.73 13.64
CA ILE A 41 -3.72 -10.03 14.68
C ILE A 41 -4.58 -8.93 15.33
N VAL A 42 -5.22 -8.05 14.54
CA VAL A 42 -6.10 -6.99 15.06
C VAL A 42 -7.21 -7.58 15.95
N ARG A 43 -7.84 -8.68 15.52
CA ARG A 43 -8.87 -9.37 16.32
C ARG A 43 -8.33 -9.91 17.66
N LEU A 44 -7.05 -10.31 17.71
CA LEU A 44 -6.40 -10.80 18.92
C LEU A 44 -6.02 -9.63 19.84
N GLU A 45 -5.50 -8.54 19.28
CA GLU A 45 -5.18 -7.31 20.03
C GLU A 45 -6.44 -6.69 20.67
N LEU A 46 -7.58 -6.69 19.95
CA LEU A 46 -8.88 -6.28 20.50
C LEU A 46 -9.37 -7.16 21.66
N LYS A 47 -8.86 -8.40 21.79
CA LYS A 47 -9.13 -9.30 22.93
C LYS A 47 -8.10 -9.16 24.05
N GLY A 48 -7.16 -8.22 23.94
CA GLY A 48 -6.07 -8.02 24.89
C GLY A 48 -4.90 -9.00 24.73
N ILE A 49 -4.87 -9.79 23.65
CA ILE A 49 -3.77 -10.71 23.35
C ILE A 49 -2.79 -9.98 22.43
N MET A 50 -1.67 -9.49 22.97
CA MET A 50 -0.69 -8.67 22.23
C MET A 50 0.56 -9.44 21.78
N ARG A 51 0.62 -10.74 22.12
CA ARG A 51 1.79 -11.60 21.96
C ARG A 51 1.34 -12.98 21.51
N GLY A 52 2.12 -13.61 20.65
CA GLY A 52 1.82 -14.92 20.11
C GLY A 52 2.79 -15.27 18.98
N PRO A 53 3.09 -16.56 18.77
CA PRO A 53 3.96 -16.98 17.67
C PRO A 53 3.30 -16.70 16.32
N LEU A 54 4.06 -16.17 15.36
CA LEU A 54 3.65 -16.08 13.96
C LEU A 54 4.68 -16.78 13.08
N ASP A 55 4.35 -18.00 12.68
CA ASP A 55 5.26 -18.87 11.93
C ASP A 55 4.56 -19.52 10.74
N VAL A 56 5.32 -19.71 9.65
CA VAL A 56 4.81 -20.23 8.38
C VAL A 56 4.35 -21.68 8.48
N ASP A 57 4.92 -22.48 9.39
CA ASP A 57 4.55 -23.88 9.56
C ASP A 57 3.26 -24.04 10.38
N ASN A 58 2.96 -23.07 11.25
CA ASN A 58 1.81 -23.11 12.16
C ASN A 58 0.58 -22.35 11.67
N ILE A 59 0.75 -21.38 10.76
CA ILE A 59 -0.39 -20.66 10.14
C ILE A 59 -1.07 -21.56 9.12
N GLN A 60 -2.35 -21.88 9.37
CA GLN A 60 -3.19 -22.65 8.44
C GLN A 60 -3.93 -21.70 7.50
N ILE A 61 -3.91 -22.01 6.21
CA ILE A 61 -4.62 -21.27 5.18
C ILE A 61 -5.79 -22.12 4.68
N ASP A 62 -6.99 -21.56 4.73
CA ASP A 62 -8.19 -22.20 4.20
C ASP A 62 -8.39 -21.95 2.70
N GLU A 63 -9.47 -22.49 2.15
CA GLU A 63 -9.83 -22.37 0.72
C GLU A 63 -10.08 -20.94 0.24
N ASN A 64 -10.36 -20.00 1.16
CA ASN A 64 -10.59 -18.60 0.88
C ASN A 64 -9.34 -17.74 1.09
N TYR A 65 -8.18 -18.38 1.34
CA TYR A 65 -6.93 -17.73 1.72
C TYR A 65 -7.00 -16.99 3.06
N GLU A 66 -7.93 -17.38 3.94
CA GLU A 66 -7.99 -16.84 5.29
C GLU A 66 -6.99 -17.57 6.19
N ALA A 67 -6.24 -16.78 6.96
CA ALA A 67 -5.17 -17.24 7.83
C ALA A 67 -5.69 -17.47 9.26
N ASN A 68 -5.58 -18.72 9.69
CA ASN A 68 -5.90 -19.15 11.05
C ASN A 68 -4.61 -19.17 11.88
N ILE A 69 -4.48 -18.19 12.78
CA ILE A 69 -3.34 -18.06 13.69
C ILE A 69 -3.64 -18.84 14.97
N PRO A 70 -2.84 -19.85 15.34
CA PRO A 70 -3.05 -20.59 16.57
C PRO A 70 -2.77 -19.70 17.78
N ILE A 71 -3.69 -19.70 18.75
CA ILE A 71 -3.50 -19.00 20.02
C ILE A 71 -2.65 -19.88 20.93
N ALA A 72 -1.47 -19.41 21.29
CA ALA A 72 -0.62 -20.12 22.25
C ALA A 72 -1.32 -20.16 23.62
N ALA A 73 -1.63 -21.36 24.10
CA ALA A 73 -2.30 -21.57 25.39
C ALA A 73 -1.33 -21.57 26.58
N ASN A 74 -0.01 -21.47 26.35
CA ASN A 74 0.99 -21.74 27.39
C ASN A 74 1.58 -20.46 28.01
N PRO A 75 1.25 -20.13 29.27
CA PRO A 75 1.67 -18.89 29.94
C PRO A 75 3.15 -18.86 30.35
N GLU A 76 3.88 -19.97 30.28
CA GLU A 76 5.28 -20.06 30.73
C GLU A 76 6.31 -19.57 29.70
N THR A 77 5.89 -19.34 28.45
CA THR A 77 6.78 -18.88 27.38
C THR A 77 6.75 -17.36 27.29
N VAL A 78 7.92 -16.71 27.39
CA VAL A 78 8.05 -15.28 27.07
C VAL A 78 7.90 -15.12 25.56
N LEU A 79 6.68 -14.86 25.10
CA LEU A 79 6.37 -14.66 23.68
C LEU A 79 6.71 -13.23 23.26
N ARG A 80 7.23 -13.09 22.03
CA ARG A 80 7.44 -11.81 21.37
C ARG A 80 6.10 -11.12 21.09
N SER A 81 6.14 -9.80 20.87
CA SER A 81 4.94 -9.08 20.43
C SER A 81 4.53 -9.52 19.03
N TYR A 82 3.25 -9.41 18.69
CA TYR A 82 2.81 -9.70 17.33
C TYR A 82 3.52 -8.83 16.30
N ARG A 83 3.92 -7.60 16.63
CA ARG A 83 4.72 -6.75 15.74
C ARG A 83 6.08 -7.37 15.41
N GLN A 84 6.82 -7.83 16.42
CA GLN A 84 8.12 -8.47 16.24
C GLN A 84 8.01 -9.76 15.42
N GLU A 85 7.01 -10.58 15.74
CA GLU A 85 6.74 -11.84 15.01
C GLU A 85 6.28 -11.56 13.57
N PHE A 86 5.49 -10.51 13.36
CA PHE A 86 5.01 -10.12 12.04
C PHE A 86 6.16 -9.68 11.13
N VAL A 87 7.16 -8.95 11.65
CA VAL A 87 8.36 -8.61 10.88
C VAL A 87 9.06 -9.86 10.36
N LEU A 88 9.27 -10.86 11.22
CA LEU A 88 9.93 -12.12 10.85
C LEU A 88 9.10 -12.91 9.84
N LEU A 89 7.79 -12.94 10.03
CA LEU A 89 6.88 -13.59 9.10
C LEU A 89 6.90 -12.91 7.74
N MET A 90 6.91 -11.57 7.68
CA MET A 90 7.01 -10.84 6.42
C MET A 90 8.36 -11.07 5.74
N GLU A 91 9.46 -11.20 6.49
CA GLU A 91 10.76 -11.60 5.92
C GLU A 91 10.74 -13.03 5.36
N ALA A 92 9.97 -13.94 5.97
CA ALA A 92 9.80 -15.31 5.49
C ALA A 92 8.93 -15.39 4.23
N ILE A 93 7.86 -14.58 4.15
CA ILE A 93 6.96 -14.54 2.98
C ILE A 93 7.59 -13.73 1.84
N LEU A 94 7.98 -12.48 2.09
CA LEU A 94 8.36 -11.52 1.05
C LEU A 94 9.87 -11.48 0.78
N GLY A 95 10.66 -12.14 1.63
CA GLY A 95 12.11 -12.20 1.55
C GLY A 95 12.82 -11.08 2.33
N LYS A 96 14.11 -11.29 2.60
CA LYS A 96 14.97 -10.38 3.39
C LYS A 96 15.52 -9.20 2.59
N ASN A 97 15.36 -9.17 1.27
CA ASN A 97 15.79 -8.05 0.45
C ASN A 97 14.73 -6.94 0.47
N HIS A 98 14.70 -6.16 1.55
CA HIS A 98 13.70 -5.09 1.74
C HIS A 98 13.80 -3.97 0.70
N ARG A 99 14.90 -3.90 -0.06
CA ARG A 99 15.13 -2.91 -1.12
C ARG A 99 14.69 -3.38 -2.50
N ARG A 100 14.01 -4.54 -2.60
CA ARG A 100 13.50 -5.06 -3.88
C ARG A 100 12.61 -4.05 -4.60
N THR A 101 11.72 -3.40 -3.87
CA THR A 101 10.87 -2.30 -4.36
C THR A 101 10.76 -1.20 -3.32
N VAL A 102 10.38 0.00 -3.78
CA VAL A 102 10.14 1.14 -2.88
C VAL A 102 8.98 0.83 -1.93
N GLU A 103 7.91 0.19 -2.41
CA GLU A 103 6.78 -0.21 -1.56
C GLU A 103 7.18 -1.23 -0.51
N LEU A 104 8.05 -2.20 -0.83
CA LEU A 104 8.51 -3.18 0.15
C LEU A 104 9.36 -2.53 1.24
N SER A 105 10.25 -1.61 0.85
CA SER A 105 11.09 -0.88 1.79
C SER A 105 10.22 -0.04 2.73
N HIS A 106 9.23 0.68 2.19
CA HIS A 106 8.29 1.47 2.98
C HIS A 106 7.47 0.60 3.94
N PHE A 107 6.95 -0.53 3.46
CA PHE A 107 6.20 -1.47 4.28
C PHE A 107 7.01 -2.00 5.47
N PHE A 108 8.26 -2.44 5.24
CA PHE A 108 9.14 -2.91 6.31
C PHE A 108 9.49 -1.82 7.31
N ASN A 109 9.71 -0.58 6.85
CA ASN A 109 9.94 0.55 7.73
C ASN A 109 8.73 0.78 8.65
N MET A 110 7.51 0.72 8.12
CA MET A 110 6.30 0.89 8.92
C MET A 110 6.10 -0.20 9.96
N ILE A 111 6.26 -1.47 9.59
CA ILE A 111 5.99 -2.58 10.53
C ILE A 111 7.06 -2.72 11.61
N ARG A 112 8.27 -2.20 11.36
CA ARG A 112 9.36 -2.13 12.35
C ARG A 112 9.28 -0.90 13.25
N CYS A 113 8.65 0.16 12.77
CA CYS A 113 8.49 1.38 13.52
C CYS A 113 7.36 1.23 14.55
N GLU A 114 7.65 1.56 15.81
CA GLU A 114 6.69 1.48 16.92
C GLU A 114 5.95 2.81 17.14
N ARG A 115 5.86 3.66 16.11
CA ARG A 115 5.03 4.87 16.13
C ARG A 115 3.56 4.51 16.35
N GLU A 116 2.87 5.28 17.18
CA GLU A 116 1.49 4.99 17.62
C GLU A 116 0.47 4.91 16.47
N TRP A 117 0.78 5.52 15.34
CA TRP A 117 -0.07 5.58 14.15
C TRP A 117 0.19 4.51 13.11
N TYR A 118 1.25 3.71 13.25
CA TYR A 118 1.53 2.58 12.36
C TYR A 118 0.95 1.29 12.93
N ARG A 119 -0.31 1.31 13.36
CA ARG A 119 -0.98 0.11 13.88
C ARG A 119 -1.36 -0.83 12.74
N PHE A 120 -1.69 -2.06 13.09
CA PHE A 120 -2.07 -3.07 12.12
C PHE A 120 -3.30 -2.65 11.29
N GLU A 121 -4.20 -1.87 11.89
CA GLU A 121 -5.35 -1.26 11.22
C GLU A 121 -4.95 -0.29 10.11
N GLN A 122 -3.80 0.39 10.20
CA GLN A 122 -3.30 1.21 9.09
C GLN A 122 -2.52 0.35 8.09
N ILE A 123 -1.65 -0.53 8.57
CA ILE A 123 -0.76 -1.38 7.75
C ILE A 123 -1.56 -2.22 6.73
N ILE A 124 -2.76 -2.69 7.07
CA ILE A 124 -3.60 -3.46 6.14
C ILE A 124 -3.97 -2.68 4.86
N TYR A 125 -3.94 -1.34 4.91
CA TYR A 125 -4.26 -0.49 3.77
C TYR A 125 -3.04 -0.17 2.89
N HIS A 126 -1.83 -0.57 3.28
CA HIS A 126 -0.59 -0.24 2.61
C HIS A 126 -0.60 -0.63 1.12
N PRO A 127 -0.13 0.24 0.18
CA PRO A 127 -0.17 -0.02 -1.27
C PRO A 127 0.48 -1.33 -1.74
N LEU A 128 1.46 -1.87 -1.01
CA LEU A 128 2.07 -3.19 -1.28
C LEU A 128 1.03 -4.34 -1.22
N LEU A 129 0.01 -4.21 -0.39
CA LEU A 129 -1.01 -5.23 -0.12
C LEU A 129 -2.29 -5.02 -0.94
N ARG A 130 -2.27 -4.06 -1.88
CA ARG A 130 -3.42 -3.70 -2.70
C ARG A 130 -3.28 -4.29 -4.09
N SER A 131 -4.40 -4.83 -4.58
CA SER A 131 -4.51 -5.25 -5.98
C SER A 131 -4.36 -4.02 -6.90
N PRO A 132 -3.95 -4.21 -8.16
CA PRO A 132 -3.88 -3.12 -9.13
C PRO A 132 -5.20 -2.35 -9.25
N THR A 133 -6.34 -3.05 -9.21
CA THR A 133 -7.67 -2.42 -9.20
C THR A 133 -7.89 -1.53 -7.97
N GLU A 134 -7.52 -1.98 -6.77
CA GLU A 134 -7.64 -1.14 -5.57
C GLU A 134 -6.72 0.09 -5.65
N ARG A 135 -5.50 -0.09 -6.17
CA ARG A 135 -4.52 0.99 -6.35
C ARG A 135 -4.98 2.03 -7.38
N PHE A 136 -5.59 1.59 -8.48
CA PHE A 136 -6.22 2.45 -9.48
C PHE A 136 -7.25 3.39 -8.85
N HIS A 137 -8.20 2.84 -8.08
CA HIS A 137 -9.22 3.66 -7.41
C HIS A 137 -8.62 4.56 -6.34
N TYR A 138 -7.48 4.17 -5.75
CA TYR A 138 -6.86 4.93 -4.68
C TYR A 138 -6.36 6.31 -5.14
N TYR A 139 -5.93 6.48 -6.39
CA TYR A 139 -5.62 7.80 -6.95
C TYR A 139 -6.86 8.70 -6.99
N ILE A 140 -7.98 8.16 -7.48
CA ILE A 140 -9.25 8.88 -7.64
C ILE A 140 -9.84 9.25 -6.28
N ASP A 141 -10.04 8.24 -5.43
CA ASP A 141 -10.73 8.39 -4.16
C ASP A 141 -9.88 9.18 -3.16
N GLY A 142 -8.56 8.96 -3.17
CA GLY A 142 -7.63 9.70 -2.32
C GLY A 142 -7.61 11.19 -2.64
N LEU A 143 -7.52 11.59 -3.92
CA LEU A 143 -7.56 13.00 -4.30
C LEU A 143 -8.90 13.65 -3.95
N LYS A 144 -10.02 13.01 -4.33
CA LYS A 144 -11.37 13.51 -4.00
C LYS A 144 -11.53 13.72 -2.50
N HIS A 145 -10.99 12.79 -1.72
CA HIS A 145 -11.04 12.86 -0.27
C HIS A 145 -10.20 14.03 0.29
N LEU A 146 -8.97 14.22 -0.20
CA LEU A 146 -8.13 15.37 0.20
C LEU A 146 -8.78 16.71 -0.16
N GLN A 147 -9.39 16.81 -1.33
CA GLN A 147 -10.15 17.99 -1.77
C GLN A 147 -11.39 18.23 -0.89
N TYR A 148 -12.09 17.17 -0.50
CA TYR A 148 -13.21 17.26 0.44
C TYR A 148 -12.74 17.79 1.80
N VAL A 149 -11.67 17.24 2.38
CA VAL A 149 -11.12 17.71 3.66
C VAL A 149 -10.69 19.17 3.57
N GLN A 150 -10.03 19.57 2.48
CA GLN A 150 -9.65 20.96 2.25
C GLN A 150 -10.85 21.91 2.31
N CYS A 151 -11.94 21.56 1.61
CA CYS A 151 -13.16 22.37 1.59
C CYS A 151 -13.93 22.34 2.91
N ALA A 152 -14.11 21.15 3.49
CA ALA A 152 -14.95 20.94 4.68
C ALA A 152 -14.29 21.47 5.97
N GLU A 153 -12.97 21.36 6.08
CA GLU A 153 -12.22 21.73 7.27
C GLU A 153 -11.44 23.04 7.11
N ASN A 154 -11.55 23.70 5.95
CA ASN A 154 -10.80 24.92 5.60
C ASN A 154 -9.28 24.76 5.84
N LYS A 155 -8.75 23.55 5.57
CA LYS A 155 -7.34 23.19 5.72
C LYS A 155 -6.64 23.34 4.38
N ASN A 156 -5.42 23.86 4.39
CA ASN A 156 -4.62 23.97 3.17
C ASN A 156 -3.92 22.63 2.85
N ILE A 157 -4.71 21.63 2.47
CA ILE A 157 -4.25 20.24 2.26
C ILE A 157 -3.25 20.15 1.11
N LYS A 158 -3.49 20.88 0.02
CA LYS A 158 -2.56 20.95 -1.11
C LYS A 158 -1.17 21.41 -0.68
N ASP A 159 -1.08 22.53 0.03
CA ASP A 159 0.21 23.05 0.46
C ASP A 159 0.87 22.12 1.50
N LEU A 160 0.10 21.55 2.43
CA LEU A 160 0.63 20.59 3.40
C LEU A 160 1.22 19.35 2.70
N PHE A 161 0.52 18.78 1.72
CA PHE A 161 1.00 17.64 0.94
C PHE A 161 2.27 17.99 0.16
N THR A 162 2.27 19.15 -0.49
CA THR A 162 3.39 19.63 -1.32
C THR A 162 4.63 19.95 -0.50
N ILE A 163 4.48 20.63 0.65
CA ILE A 163 5.59 20.92 1.56
C ILE A 163 6.15 19.63 2.13
N ARG A 164 5.26 18.72 2.52
CA ARG A 164 5.66 17.45 3.14
C ARG A 164 6.53 16.64 2.18
N TRP A 165 6.18 16.57 0.89
CA TRP A 165 7.03 16.01 -0.17
C TRP A 165 7.49 17.09 -1.15
N ASN A 166 8.41 17.94 -0.70
CA ASN A 166 8.97 19.04 -1.48
C ASN A 166 9.92 18.55 -2.60
N GLU A 167 9.40 17.74 -3.53
CA GLU A 167 10.10 17.21 -4.69
C GLU A 167 9.49 17.74 -5.99
N LYS A 168 10.36 18.08 -6.93
CA LYS A 168 9.96 18.43 -8.29
C LYS A 168 9.62 17.16 -9.06
N VAL A 169 8.46 17.14 -9.72
CA VAL A 169 8.01 16.01 -10.54
C VAL A 169 7.82 16.47 -11.99
N ASP A 170 8.60 15.92 -12.91
CA ASP A 170 8.49 16.22 -14.35
C ASP A 170 7.38 15.37 -14.99
N ILE A 171 6.13 15.81 -14.82
CA ILE A 171 4.95 15.12 -15.34
C ILE A 171 5.01 15.06 -16.86
N LYS A 172 5.35 16.19 -17.50
CA LYS A 172 5.41 16.30 -18.97
C LYS A 172 6.47 15.37 -19.57
N GLY A 173 7.66 15.31 -18.97
CA GLY A 173 8.70 14.38 -19.39
C GLY A 173 8.32 12.91 -19.17
N ALA A 174 7.61 12.61 -18.09
CA ALA A 174 7.20 11.24 -17.77
C ALA A 174 6.13 10.68 -18.73
N VAL A 175 5.14 11.49 -19.12
CA VAL A 175 3.93 10.99 -19.81
C VAL A 175 3.70 11.58 -21.19
N GLY A 176 4.37 12.69 -21.54
CA GLY A 176 4.04 13.51 -22.70
C GLY A 176 4.28 12.84 -24.06
N GLY A 177 4.98 11.72 -24.12
CA GLY A 177 5.19 10.95 -25.35
C GLY A 177 4.20 9.82 -25.58
N LEU A 178 3.27 9.57 -24.64
CA LEU A 178 2.34 8.45 -24.70
C LEU A 178 0.94 8.93 -25.09
N GLU A 179 0.40 8.37 -26.17
CA GLU A 179 -0.98 8.61 -26.58
C GLU A 179 -1.95 8.25 -25.44
N GLY A 180 -3.09 8.94 -25.37
CA GLY A 180 -3.98 8.87 -24.21
C GLY A 180 -3.53 9.79 -23.07
N PHE A 181 -2.38 9.49 -22.45
CA PHE A 181 -1.82 10.27 -21.35
C PHE A 181 -1.42 11.69 -21.75
N HIS A 182 -0.87 11.85 -22.96
CA HIS A 182 -0.61 13.16 -23.54
C HIS A 182 -1.91 13.96 -23.73
N GLY A 183 -3.01 13.30 -24.12
CA GLY A 183 -4.31 13.95 -24.24
C GLY A 183 -4.73 14.59 -22.91
N VAL A 184 -4.74 13.80 -21.84
CA VAL A 184 -5.05 14.28 -20.47
C VAL A 184 -4.10 15.39 -20.02
N LEU A 185 -2.82 15.30 -20.38
CA LEU A 185 -1.82 16.33 -20.06
C LEU A 185 -2.14 17.66 -20.76
N THR A 186 -2.70 17.65 -21.96
CA THR A 186 -3.01 18.87 -22.73
C THR A 186 -4.30 19.56 -22.32
N GLU A 187 -5.20 18.88 -21.61
CA GLU A 187 -6.48 19.46 -21.22
C GLU A 187 -6.39 20.42 -20.02
N ARG A 188 -5.35 20.27 -19.18
CA ARG A 188 -5.23 20.97 -17.90
C ARG A 188 -3.78 21.31 -17.61
N GLU A 189 -3.56 22.39 -16.87
CA GLU A 189 -2.24 22.71 -16.34
C GLU A 189 -2.03 21.94 -15.04
N TYR A 190 -0.92 21.19 -14.98
CA TYR A 190 -0.49 20.46 -13.79
C TYR A 190 0.79 21.09 -13.26
N GLU A 191 0.89 21.25 -11.94
CA GLU A 191 2.11 21.73 -11.31
C GLU A 191 3.20 20.66 -11.34
N ASP A 192 4.46 21.06 -11.55
CA ASP A 192 5.61 20.14 -11.55
C ASP A 192 6.03 19.70 -10.13
N ASN A 193 5.08 19.19 -9.34
CA ASN A 193 5.26 18.72 -7.97
C ASN A 193 4.39 17.47 -7.69
N VAL A 194 4.50 16.93 -6.48
CA VAL A 194 3.75 15.72 -6.07
C VAL A 194 2.22 15.90 -6.12
N TRP A 195 1.71 17.10 -5.89
CA TRP A 195 0.28 17.37 -5.94
C TRP A 195 -0.21 17.37 -7.38
N GLY A 196 0.50 18.04 -8.29
CA GLY A 196 0.18 17.99 -9.72
C GLY A 196 0.28 16.57 -10.28
N ALA A 197 1.23 15.76 -9.81
CA ALA A 197 1.32 14.35 -10.18
C ALA A 197 0.12 13.53 -9.68
N LEU A 198 -0.40 13.83 -8.49
CA LEU A 198 -1.62 13.22 -7.94
C LEU A 198 -2.86 13.65 -8.75
N GLU A 199 -3.00 14.93 -9.06
CA GLU A 199 -4.09 15.45 -9.90
C GLU A 199 -4.06 14.83 -11.28
N PHE A 200 -2.88 14.79 -11.91
CA PHE A 200 -2.70 14.14 -13.20
C PHE A 200 -3.07 12.66 -13.13
N SER A 201 -2.56 11.92 -12.14
CA SER A 201 -2.83 10.49 -12.02
C SER A 201 -4.31 10.19 -11.82
N SER A 202 -5.00 10.98 -10.99
CA SER A 202 -6.45 10.87 -10.79
C SER A 202 -7.24 11.14 -12.08
N ASN A 203 -6.89 12.20 -12.82
CA ASN A 203 -7.56 12.53 -14.08
C ASN A 203 -7.24 11.49 -15.15
N ALA A 204 -6.00 11.00 -15.21
CA ALA A 204 -5.59 9.97 -16.13
C ALA A 204 -6.42 8.69 -15.95
N CYS A 205 -6.73 8.33 -14.70
CA CYS A 205 -7.60 7.19 -14.41
C CYS A 205 -9.02 7.33 -15.01
N LEU A 206 -9.49 8.55 -15.23
CA LEU A 206 -10.84 8.83 -15.73
C LEU A 206 -10.86 9.08 -17.24
N ASP A 207 -9.84 9.78 -17.75
CA ASP A 207 -9.93 10.48 -19.03
C ASP A 207 -8.99 9.87 -20.11
N VAL A 208 -8.00 9.02 -19.76
CA VAL A 208 -7.02 8.49 -20.74
C VAL A 208 -7.66 7.78 -21.93
N ASN A 209 -8.69 6.96 -21.69
CA ASN A 209 -9.33 6.18 -22.76
C ASN A 209 -10.13 7.05 -23.74
N ASP A 210 -10.58 8.25 -23.33
CA ASP A 210 -11.26 9.20 -24.21
C ASP A 210 -10.30 9.83 -25.25
N HIS A 211 -8.99 9.68 -25.02
CA HIS A 211 -7.93 10.21 -25.87
C HIS A 211 -7.21 9.13 -26.71
N LEU A 212 -7.65 7.87 -26.65
CA LEU A 212 -7.07 6.76 -27.41
C LEU A 212 -7.83 6.53 -28.72
N PHE A 213 -7.60 7.40 -29.70
CA PHE A 213 -8.26 7.31 -31.01
C PHE A 213 -7.66 6.18 -31.86
N ASN A 214 -8.44 5.14 -32.13
CA ASN A 214 -8.01 3.96 -32.89
C ASN A 214 -6.96 3.07 -32.19
N GLN A 215 -6.79 3.23 -30.87
CA GLN A 215 -6.02 2.31 -30.04
C GLN A 215 -6.94 1.48 -29.15
N GLU A 216 -6.44 0.35 -28.66
CA GLU A 216 -7.14 -0.44 -27.66
C GLU A 216 -7.21 0.33 -26.34
N TYR A 217 -8.36 0.25 -25.66
CA TYR A 217 -8.55 0.88 -24.37
C TYR A 217 -7.69 0.20 -23.32
N LEU A 218 -7.09 1.00 -22.45
CA LEU A 218 -6.36 0.47 -21.32
C LEU A 218 -7.35 -0.03 -20.26
N THR A 219 -7.08 -1.23 -19.76
CA THR A 219 -7.71 -1.74 -18.56
C THR A 219 -7.24 -0.95 -17.33
N GLN A 220 -8.00 -1.03 -16.23
CA GLN A 220 -7.61 -0.39 -14.97
C GLN A 220 -6.24 -0.86 -14.47
N ASN A 221 -5.91 -2.14 -14.67
CA ASN A 221 -4.63 -2.70 -14.26
C ASN A 221 -3.47 -2.12 -15.09
N GLU A 222 -3.60 -2.06 -16.41
CA GLU A 222 -2.57 -1.48 -17.28
C GLU A 222 -2.36 0.02 -17.00
N MET A 223 -3.46 0.72 -16.68
CA MET A 223 -3.39 2.14 -16.33
C MET A 223 -2.67 2.34 -15.00
N GLU A 224 -3.00 1.55 -13.98
CA GLU A 224 -2.30 1.58 -12.69
C GLU A 224 -0.81 1.24 -12.82
N GLU A 225 -0.47 0.22 -13.61
CA GLU A 225 0.93 -0.15 -13.84
C GLU A 225 1.72 0.98 -14.50
N LYS A 226 1.14 1.64 -15.51
CA LYS A 226 1.74 2.81 -16.15
C LYS A 226 1.91 3.97 -15.17
N LEU A 227 0.88 4.33 -14.42
CA LEU A 227 0.95 5.42 -13.43
C LEU A 227 1.98 5.14 -12.34
N SER A 228 2.03 3.91 -11.82
CA SER A 228 3.07 3.47 -10.88
C SER A 228 4.47 3.52 -11.49
N SER A 229 4.61 3.30 -12.80
CA SER A 229 5.91 3.42 -13.48
C SER A 229 6.35 4.88 -13.64
N PHE A 230 5.42 5.80 -13.89
CA PHE A 230 5.71 7.22 -14.02
C PHE A 230 6.04 7.86 -12.66
N PHE A 231 5.26 7.51 -11.63
CA PHE A 231 5.34 8.11 -10.30
C PHE A 231 5.43 7.03 -9.20
N PRO A 232 6.58 6.33 -9.08
CA PRO A 232 6.70 5.13 -8.25
C PRO A 232 6.53 5.37 -6.74
N LYS A 233 6.64 6.62 -6.27
CA LYS A 233 6.46 6.99 -4.85
C LYS A 233 5.08 7.55 -4.54
N LEU A 234 4.31 7.97 -5.55
CA LEU A 234 3.12 8.81 -5.39
C LEU A 234 2.05 8.16 -4.52
N LEU A 235 1.81 6.87 -4.72
CA LEU A 235 0.78 6.17 -3.97
C LEU A 235 1.18 5.92 -2.50
N LEU A 236 2.48 5.74 -2.23
CA LEU A 236 3.00 5.65 -0.86
C LEU A 236 2.91 7.01 -0.16
N GLN A 237 3.29 8.07 -0.85
CA GLN A 237 3.17 9.45 -0.41
C GLN A 237 1.73 9.82 -0.02
N LEU A 238 0.76 9.47 -0.88
CA LEU A 238 -0.67 9.64 -0.60
C LEU A 238 -1.10 8.85 0.63
N TYR A 239 -0.75 7.57 0.68
CA TYR A 239 -1.11 6.69 1.80
C TYR A 239 -0.54 7.18 3.15
N THR A 240 0.74 7.55 3.19
CA THR A 240 1.40 8.05 4.39
C THR A 240 0.77 9.35 4.87
N PHE A 241 0.53 10.29 3.95
CA PHE A 241 -0.12 11.55 4.29
C PHE A 241 -1.53 11.34 4.86
N LEU A 242 -2.32 10.41 4.29
CA LEU A 242 -3.64 10.07 4.80
C LEU A 242 -3.58 9.49 6.22
N ILE A 243 -2.59 8.64 6.53
CA ILE A 243 -2.42 8.15 7.91
C ILE A 243 -2.15 9.33 8.85
N GLU A 244 -1.15 10.15 8.54
CA GLU A 244 -0.75 11.26 9.39
C GLU A 244 -1.90 12.24 9.64
N LEU A 245 -2.71 12.53 8.61
CA LEU A 245 -3.91 13.36 8.71
C LEU A 245 -4.94 12.80 9.70
N TYR A 246 -5.09 11.47 9.79
CA TYR A 246 -6.11 10.81 10.59
C TYR A 246 -5.68 10.36 11.98
N THR A 247 -4.37 10.30 12.25
CA THR A 247 -3.87 9.84 13.54
C THR A 247 -3.51 10.97 14.51
N HIS A 248 -4.08 12.17 14.30
CA HIS A 248 -3.83 13.39 15.09
C HIS A 248 -2.36 13.81 15.18
N VAL A 249 -1.55 13.41 14.20
CA VAL A 249 -0.16 13.83 14.10
C VAL A 249 -0.15 15.28 13.63
N ASP A 250 0.55 16.17 14.34
CA ASP A 250 0.77 17.53 13.81
C ASP A 250 1.74 17.44 12.64
N LEU A 251 1.17 17.46 11.42
CA LEU A 251 1.91 17.44 10.16
C LEU A 251 3.02 18.52 10.11
N ARG A 252 2.89 19.61 10.89
CA ARG A 252 3.89 20.69 10.95
C ARG A 252 5.12 20.36 11.77
N GLU A 253 5.02 19.44 12.74
CA GLU A 253 6.18 19.01 13.54
C GLU A 253 7.09 18.10 12.71
N HIS A 254 6.54 17.20 11.91
CA HIS A 254 7.32 16.31 11.05
C HIS A 254 8.03 16.99 9.88
N ILE A 255 7.47 18.09 9.35
CA ILE A 255 8.16 18.90 8.34
C ILE A 255 9.46 19.50 8.92
N LYS A 256 9.51 19.77 10.23
CA LYS A 256 10.69 20.35 10.90
C LYS A 256 11.72 19.29 11.29
N GLU A 257 11.30 18.11 11.76
CA GLU A 257 12.22 17.04 12.17
C GLU A 257 13.12 16.54 11.03
N GLU A 258 12.61 16.48 9.79
CA GLU A 258 13.40 16.05 8.63
C GLU A 258 14.38 17.13 8.11
N GLU A 259 14.13 18.42 8.41
CA GLU A 259 15.07 19.51 8.09
C GLU A 259 16.26 19.57 9.06
N GLU A 260 16.12 19.03 10.28
CA GLU A 260 17.20 18.98 11.28
C GLU A 260 18.13 17.75 11.12
N GLU A 261 17.72 16.75 10.34
CA GLU A 261 18.51 15.54 10.07
C GLU A 261 19.35 15.56 8.77
N THR A 262 19.31 16.67 8.00
CA THR A 262 20.12 16.89 6.77
C THR A 262 21.18 17.97 6.93
#